data_AF-A0A1P8YL92-F1
#
_entry.id   AF-A0A1P8YL92-F1
#
_cell.length_a   1.000
_cell.length_b   1.000
_cell.length_c   1.000
_cell.angle_alpha   90.00
_cell.angle_beta   90.00
_cell.angle_gamma   90.00
#
_symmetry.space_group_name_H-M   'P 1'
#
loop_
_entity.id
_entity.type
_entity.pdbx_description
1 polymer ?
#
loop_
_entity_poly.entity_id
_entity_poly.type
_entity_poly.pdbx_seq_one_letter_code
_entity_poly.pdbx_strand_id
1 'polypeptide(L)'
;MSMTWPQIRGLNYSTMGRSVRADMWCDDTFTGRVWFLPPATWRIEDAAGEATYIENDTDEYRLADDGVMVHTAKSPNRFVMTSGAAPWQLLKAYAMWPLEDSGTEQRLVPTSLPRPVEVRGRAGWQVQFADATPGGEVTYVIDAELGIALSRSIGSQVMDLAKPHFDEDFDPALFTWIGPVREEEDRFVTPAQREYEAKARALAQMPRPQVAWLPRTIEVQPVDGDPRTGAMDLQVTAQYSYLTLRQWVTEIGEPEITWMQGQTPLRHREAVGPWTFEIRSHNLIDSDDCARIIGSIVLADPPAATAAQIREMLDRDTAERADAELSEMLGTGRHLDDYLGDRGGDSLFIRTDFSDGAAWREVAAAAMAAGEGDETEFMACLTCIDNPANDGLSISDLLERIGDRPPYYVFIADTTTITDPEHPILAVDTGPAHSGHGRGQTVRVIPSQMWSIENNLSLANMDFEDFADSAGPDGVYRGFS
;
A
#
# COMPACT_ATOMS: atom_id res chain seq x y z
N MET A 1 -27.60 35.67 -21.10
CA MET A 1 -27.05 35.24 -19.79
C MET A 1 -25.96 34.23 -20.09
N SER A 2 -24.79 34.34 -19.46
CA SER A 2 -23.72 33.34 -19.62
C SER A 2 -24.07 32.07 -18.84
N MET A 3 -23.93 30.89 -19.48
CA MET A 3 -24.12 29.61 -18.79
C MET A 3 -22.91 29.26 -17.91
N THR A 4 -23.16 28.57 -16.80
CA THR A 4 -22.12 28.01 -15.93
C THR A 4 -21.70 26.62 -16.40
N TRP A 5 -20.50 26.17 -16.01
CA TRP A 5 -20.04 24.82 -16.34
C TRP A 5 -21.00 23.71 -15.87
N PRO A 6 -21.52 23.72 -14.62
CA PRO A 6 -22.51 22.71 -14.20
C PRO A 6 -23.75 22.62 -15.09
N GLN A 7 -24.24 23.75 -15.61
CA GLN A 7 -25.38 23.79 -16.53
C GLN A 7 -25.03 23.16 -17.89
N ILE A 8 -23.85 23.49 -18.44
CA ILE A 8 -23.36 22.92 -19.71
C ILE A 8 -23.06 21.43 -19.57
N ARG A 9 -22.47 21.03 -18.45
CA ARG A 9 -22.26 19.62 -18.08
C ARG A 9 -23.58 18.86 -18.05
N GLY A 10 -24.62 19.44 -17.47
CA GLY A 10 -25.98 18.89 -17.48
C GLY A 10 -26.56 18.72 -18.89
N LEU A 11 -26.33 19.68 -19.78
CA LEU A 11 -26.71 19.55 -21.20
C LEU A 11 -25.99 18.35 -21.85
N ASN A 12 -24.70 18.18 -21.59
CA ASN A 12 -23.95 17.07 -22.18
C ASN A 12 -24.41 15.69 -21.68
N TYR A 13 -24.80 15.57 -20.41
CA TYR A 13 -25.39 14.34 -19.87
C TYR A 13 -26.69 13.93 -20.57
N SER A 14 -27.44 14.87 -21.15
CA SER A 14 -28.67 14.55 -21.91
C SER A 14 -28.42 13.72 -23.17
N THR A 15 -27.15 13.56 -23.58
CA THR A 15 -26.76 12.74 -24.73
C THR A 15 -26.53 11.27 -24.38
N MET A 16 -26.49 10.93 -23.08
CA MET A 16 -26.22 9.57 -22.62
C MET A 16 -27.32 8.60 -23.07
N GLY A 17 -26.92 7.50 -23.70
CA GLY A 17 -27.84 6.45 -24.16
C GLY A 17 -28.61 6.77 -25.46
N ARG A 18 -28.33 7.91 -26.12
CA ARG A 18 -28.99 8.29 -27.38
C ARG A 18 -28.19 7.87 -28.60
N SER A 19 -28.89 7.49 -29.68
CA SER A 19 -28.24 7.18 -30.96
C SER A 19 -27.81 8.48 -31.65
N VAL A 20 -26.67 8.46 -32.33
CA VAL A 20 -26.11 9.65 -32.98
C VAL A 20 -25.62 9.35 -34.38
N ARG A 21 -25.93 10.25 -35.32
CA ARG A 21 -25.27 10.36 -36.63
C ARG A 21 -24.64 11.75 -36.78
N ALA A 22 -23.41 11.83 -37.28
CA ALA A 22 -22.73 13.10 -37.51
C ALA A 22 -21.68 13.05 -38.63
N ASP A 23 -21.41 14.19 -39.26
CA ASP A 23 -20.27 14.42 -40.16
C ASP A 23 -19.02 14.71 -39.30
N MET A 24 -17.89 14.05 -39.56
CA MET A 24 -16.64 14.23 -38.83
C MET A 24 -15.65 15.10 -39.61
N TRP A 25 -14.94 15.96 -38.88
CA TRP A 25 -13.90 16.83 -39.41
C TRP A 25 -12.67 16.79 -38.51
N CYS A 26 -11.48 16.80 -39.10
CA CYS A 26 -10.20 16.94 -38.38
C CYS A 26 -9.39 18.05 -39.06
N ASP A 27 -8.93 19.04 -38.30
CA ASP A 27 -8.12 20.17 -38.78
C ASP A 27 -8.71 20.80 -40.07
N ASP A 28 -10.01 21.13 -40.02
CA ASP A 28 -10.80 21.69 -41.13
C ASP A 28 -10.96 20.81 -42.38
N THR A 29 -10.53 19.56 -42.33
CA THR A 29 -10.71 18.59 -43.40
C THR A 29 -11.86 17.65 -43.05
N PHE A 30 -12.80 17.45 -43.99
CA PHE A 30 -13.86 16.46 -43.84
C PHE A 30 -13.25 15.05 -43.86
N THR A 31 -13.46 14.27 -42.81
CA THR A 31 -12.87 12.92 -42.67
C THR A 31 -13.88 11.81 -42.91
N GLY A 32 -15.18 12.10 -42.81
CA GLY A 32 -16.23 11.12 -43.10
C GLY A 32 -17.44 11.24 -42.19
N ARG A 33 -18.11 10.12 -41.90
CA ARG A 33 -19.32 10.09 -41.06
C ARG A 33 -19.27 9.01 -39.99
N VAL A 34 -19.98 9.24 -38.90
CA VAL A 34 -20.13 8.29 -37.81
C VAL A 34 -21.60 8.06 -37.48
N TRP A 35 -21.91 6.80 -37.19
CA TRP A 35 -23.13 6.34 -36.55
C TRP A 35 -22.76 5.63 -35.25
N PHE A 36 -23.43 5.99 -34.18
CA PHE A 36 -23.24 5.40 -32.88
C PHE A 36 -24.59 5.01 -32.28
N LEU A 37 -24.73 3.73 -31.95
CA LEU A 37 -25.84 3.17 -31.20
C LEU A 37 -25.29 2.64 -29.87
N PRO A 38 -25.64 3.25 -28.73
CA PRO A 38 -25.17 2.80 -27.43
C PRO A 38 -25.58 1.34 -27.11
N PRO A 39 -24.79 0.61 -26.31
CA PRO A 39 -23.58 1.08 -25.62
C PRO A 39 -22.29 0.99 -26.44
N ALA A 40 -22.25 0.18 -27.50
CA ALA A 40 -20.99 -0.21 -28.17
C ALA A 40 -21.12 -0.53 -29.67
N THR A 41 -22.17 -0.05 -30.33
CA THR A 41 -22.40 -0.31 -31.76
C THR A 41 -22.01 0.91 -32.58
N TRP A 42 -21.14 0.72 -33.57
CA TRP A 42 -20.51 1.79 -34.32
C TRP A 42 -20.49 1.50 -35.81
N ARG A 43 -20.61 2.55 -36.61
CA ARG A 43 -20.18 2.57 -38.00
C ARG A 43 -19.43 3.85 -38.26
N ILE A 44 -18.29 3.76 -38.91
CA ILE A 44 -17.51 4.89 -39.37
C ILE A 44 -17.28 4.71 -40.87
N GLU A 45 -17.61 5.76 -41.61
CA GLU A 45 -17.31 5.89 -43.03
C GLU A 45 -16.25 6.97 -43.24
N ASP A 46 -15.43 6.81 -44.26
CA ASP A 46 -14.48 7.83 -44.70
C ASP A 46 -15.16 8.96 -45.51
N ALA A 47 -14.36 9.89 -46.03
CA ALA A 47 -14.83 11.02 -46.82
C ALA A 47 -15.49 10.59 -48.16
N ALA A 48 -15.19 9.40 -48.68
CA ALA A 48 -15.82 8.84 -49.87
C ALA A 48 -17.15 8.14 -49.57
N GLY A 49 -17.46 7.91 -48.29
CA GLY A 49 -18.65 7.17 -47.84
C GLY A 49 -18.41 5.67 -47.71
N GLU A 50 -17.15 5.22 -47.75
CA GLU A 50 -16.80 3.81 -47.61
C GLU A 50 -16.60 3.46 -46.13
N ALA A 51 -17.10 2.30 -45.72
CA ALA A 51 -17.02 1.87 -44.33
C ALA A 51 -15.57 1.52 -43.95
N THR A 52 -15.03 2.20 -42.95
CA THR A 52 -13.67 1.97 -42.43
C THR A 52 -13.69 1.22 -41.09
N TYR A 53 -14.80 1.32 -40.36
CA TYR A 53 -15.00 0.63 -39.09
C TYR A 53 -16.47 0.29 -38.89
N ILE A 54 -16.76 -0.95 -38.50
CA ILE A 54 -18.09 -1.40 -38.10
C ILE A 54 -17.94 -2.27 -36.86
N GLU A 55 -18.73 -2.02 -35.82
CA GLU A 55 -18.74 -2.82 -34.61
C GLU A 55 -20.20 -3.01 -34.17
N ASN A 56 -20.56 -4.25 -33.86
CA ASN A 56 -21.87 -4.59 -33.29
C ASN A 56 -21.69 -5.46 -32.03
N ASP A 57 -22.72 -6.18 -31.59
CA ASP A 57 -22.66 -7.00 -30.38
C ASP A 57 -21.74 -8.22 -30.50
N THR A 58 -21.54 -8.73 -31.72
CA THR A 58 -20.85 -10.01 -31.99
C THR A 58 -19.60 -9.88 -32.83
N ASP A 59 -19.47 -8.81 -33.61
CA ASP A 59 -18.45 -8.70 -34.65
C ASP A 59 -17.84 -7.29 -34.70
N GLU A 60 -16.56 -7.25 -35.06
CA GLU A 60 -15.82 -6.04 -35.38
C GLU A 60 -15.21 -6.19 -36.78
N TYR A 61 -15.34 -5.14 -37.59
CA TYR A 61 -14.77 -5.05 -38.92
C TYR A 61 -13.96 -3.75 -39.02
N ARG A 62 -12.68 -3.86 -39.37
CA ARG A 62 -11.79 -2.71 -39.53
C ARG A 62 -11.07 -2.77 -40.86
N LEU A 63 -11.06 -1.66 -41.58
CA LEU A 63 -10.31 -1.55 -42.83
C LEU A 63 -8.81 -1.54 -42.52
N ALA A 64 -8.06 -2.49 -43.08
CA ALA A 64 -6.62 -2.51 -42.97
C ALA A 64 -5.95 -1.65 -44.06
N ASP A 65 -4.65 -1.37 -43.88
CA ASP A 65 -3.85 -0.57 -44.82
C ASP A 65 -3.81 -1.14 -46.26
N ASP A 66 -4.07 -2.45 -46.40
CA ASP A 66 -4.17 -3.14 -47.69
C ASP A 66 -5.53 -2.95 -48.40
N GLY A 67 -6.45 -2.21 -47.77
CA GLY A 67 -7.79 -1.93 -48.29
C GLY A 67 -8.79 -3.07 -48.10
N VAL A 68 -8.43 -4.12 -47.36
CA VAL A 68 -9.33 -5.24 -47.06
C VAL A 68 -9.91 -5.08 -45.66
N MET A 69 -11.22 -5.32 -45.52
CA MET A 69 -11.86 -5.37 -44.20
C MET A 69 -11.35 -6.59 -43.43
N VAL A 70 -10.75 -6.34 -42.28
CA VAL A 70 -10.36 -7.38 -41.33
C VAL A 70 -11.54 -7.63 -40.41
N HIS A 71 -12.02 -8.87 -40.40
CA HIS A 71 -13.05 -9.30 -39.49
C HIS A 71 -12.43 -9.94 -38.25
N THR A 72 -12.97 -9.56 -37.11
CA THR A 72 -12.64 -10.10 -35.81
C THR A 72 -13.93 -10.35 -35.05
N ALA A 73 -14.17 -11.58 -34.63
CA ALA A 73 -15.30 -11.89 -33.75
C ALA A 73 -15.12 -11.15 -32.41
N LYS A 74 -16.11 -10.34 -32.04
CA LYS A 74 -16.13 -9.62 -30.77
C LYS A 74 -16.35 -10.63 -29.64
N SER A 75 -15.26 -11.00 -28.98
CA SER A 75 -15.39 -11.60 -27.65
C SER A 75 -15.90 -10.50 -26.70
N PRO A 76 -16.93 -10.76 -25.86
CA PRO A 76 -17.41 -9.80 -24.88
C PRO A 76 -16.33 -9.22 -23.96
N ASN A 77 -15.13 -9.83 -23.95
CA ASN A 77 -14.02 -9.51 -23.07
C ASN A 77 -12.70 -9.19 -23.81
N ARG A 78 -12.71 -9.01 -25.14
CA ARG A 78 -11.51 -8.58 -25.88
C ARG A 78 -11.43 -7.05 -25.84
N PHE A 79 -10.37 -6.52 -25.23
CA PHE A 79 -10.09 -5.09 -25.23
C PHE A 79 -9.50 -4.71 -26.59
N VAL A 80 -10.20 -3.90 -27.37
CA VAL A 80 -9.72 -3.44 -28.68
C VAL A 80 -9.51 -1.94 -28.64
N MET A 81 -8.28 -1.51 -28.92
CA MET A 81 -7.92 -0.11 -29.06
C MET A 81 -8.09 0.30 -30.52
N THR A 82 -9.03 1.20 -30.81
CA THR A 82 -9.06 1.89 -32.10
C THR A 82 -7.91 2.90 -32.14
N SER A 83 -6.93 2.73 -33.02
CA SER A 83 -5.84 3.70 -33.22
C SER A 83 -6.33 4.92 -34.01
N GLY A 84 -6.17 6.13 -33.47
CA GLY A 84 -6.49 7.40 -34.14
C GLY A 84 -7.41 8.33 -33.32
N ALA A 85 -7.68 9.53 -33.84
CA ALA A 85 -8.61 10.51 -33.25
C ALA A 85 -10.03 9.94 -33.22
N ALA A 86 -10.37 9.27 -32.13
CA ALA A 86 -11.51 8.40 -32.08
C ALA A 86 -12.79 9.19 -31.74
N PRO A 87 -13.87 9.07 -32.53
CA PRO A 87 -15.07 9.89 -32.38
C PRO A 87 -15.80 9.67 -31.05
N TRP A 88 -15.52 8.56 -30.35
CA TRP A 88 -16.04 8.32 -29.00
C TRP A 88 -15.65 9.44 -28.01
N GLN A 89 -14.55 10.16 -28.24
CA GLN A 89 -14.15 11.28 -27.38
C GLN A 89 -15.16 12.44 -27.42
N LEU A 90 -15.90 12.60 -28.52
CA LEU A 90 -16.99 13.58 -28.64
C LEU A 90 -18.35 12.93 -28.31
N LEU A 91 -18.60 11.73 -28.82
CA LEU A 91 -19.89 11.04 -28.68
C LEU A 91 -20.14 10.48 -27.27
N LYS A 92 -19.09 10.24 -26.48
CA LYS A 92 -19.14 9.83 -25.07
C LYS A 92 -18.46 10.84 -24.14
N ALA A 93 -18.41 12.12 -24.52
CA ALA A 93 -17.77 13.18 -23.73
C ALA A 93 -18.28 13.23 -22.27
N TYR A 94 -19.54 12.87 -22.03
CA TYR A 94 -20.14 12.80 -20.69
C TYR A 94 -19.39 11.89 -19.71
N ALA A 95 -18.65 10.90 -20.22
CA ALA A 95 -17.87 9.97 -19.40
C ALA A 95 -16.57 10.59 -18.86
N MET A 96 -16.19 11.80 -19.30
CA MET A 96 -14.95 12.46 -18.89
C MET A 96 -15.10 13.24 -17.57
N TRP A 97 -16.31 13.49 -17.09
CA TRP A 97 -16.58 14.28 -15.89
C TRP A 97 -17.69 13.64 -15.02
N PRO A 98 -17.47 12.44 -14.45
CA PRO A 98 -18.45 11.71 -13.65
C PRO A 98 -19.01 12.52 -12.47
N LEU A 99 -20.21 12.19 -12.01
CA LEU A 99 -20.85 12.83 -10.85
C LEU A 99 -20.00 12.61 -9.58
N GLU A 100 -19.90 13.64 -8.74
CA GLU A 100 -19.08 13.63 -7.51
C GLU A 100 -19.48 12.53 -6.52
N ASP A 101 -20.76 12.14 -6.49
CA ASP A 101 -21.28 11.06 -5.63
C ASP A 101 -20.95 9.63 -6.12
N SER A 102 -20.26 9.48 -7.26
CA SER A 102 -19.91 8.18 -7.83
C SER A 102 -18.64 7.55 -7.23
N GLY A 103 -17.94 8.25 -6.33
CA GLY A 103 -16.67 7.81 -5.75
C GLY A 103 -15.52 7.68 -6.77
N THR A 104 -15.74 8.12 -8.01
CA THR A 104 -14.77 8.07 -9.10
C THR A 104 -14.23 9.48 -9.33
N GLU A 105 -12.90 9.66 -9.31
CA GLU A 105 -12.29 10.97 -9.58
C GLU A 105 -12.67 11.49 -10.98
N GLN A 106 -12.90 12.80 -11.10
CA GLN A 106 -13.15 13.43 -12.39
C GLN A 106 -11.92 13.30 -13.28
N ARG A 107 -12.10 12.80 -14.51
CA ARG A 107 -10.98 12.61 -15.45
C ARG A 107 -10.47 13.92 -16.04
N LEU A 108 -11.32 14.94 -16.13
CA LEU A 108 -10.99 16.29 -16.60
C LEU A 108 -11.60 17.34 -15.67
N VAL A 109 -10.80 18.34 -15.29
CA VAL A 109 -11.21 19.45 -14.39
C VAL A 109 -11.23 20.76 -15.18
N PRO A 110 -12.33 21.55 -15.14
CA PRO A 110 -12.44 22.78 -15.92
C PRO A 110 -11.48 23.87 -15.43
N THR A 111 -10.77 24.51 -16.35
CA THR A 111 -9.78 25.58 -16.08
C THR A 111 -10.23 26.95 -16.59
N SER A 112 -11.27 27.03 -17.42
CA SER A 112 -11.83 28.28 -17.94
C SER A 112 -13.32 28.44 -17.65
N LEU A 113 -13.78 29.69 -17.64
CA LEU A 113 -15.23 29.97 -17.71
C LEU A 113 -15.77 29.64 -19.11
N PRO A 114 -17.04 29.20 -19.23
CA PRO A 114 -17.64 28.94 -20.52
C PRO A 114 -17.72 30.18 -21.41
N ARG A 115 -17.26 30.06 -22.65
CA ARG A 115 -17.31 31.12 -23.65
C ARG A 115 -18.19 30.72 -24.84
N PRO A 116 -19.13 31.56 -25.29
CA PRO A 116 -19.92 31.26 -26.47
C PRO A 116 -19.02 31.29 -27.72
N VAL A 117 -19.13 30.26 -28.54
CA VAL A 117 -18.43 30.13 -29.83
C VAL A 117 -19.37 29.49 -30.85
N GLU A 118 -19.00 29.54 -32.12
CA GLU A 118 -19.70 28.82 -33.18
C GLU A 118 -18.76 27.76 -33.76
N VAL A 119 -19.25 26.53 -33.88
CA VAL A 119 -18.54 25.41 -34.51
C VAL A 119 -19.45 24.85 -35.59
N ARG A 120 -18.95 24.83 -36.83
CA ARG A 120 -19.65 24.25 -38.00
C ARG A 120 -21.11 24.74 -38.15
N GLY A 121 -21.35 26.02 -37.89
CA GLY A 121 -22.67 26.65 -37.99
C GLY A 121 -23.62 26.40 -36.82
N ARG A 122 -23.12 25.84 -35.71
CA ARG A 122 -23.89 25.63 -34.47
C ARG A 122 -23.28 26.39 -33.31
N ALA A 123 -24.15 27.06 -32.54
CA ALA A 123 -23.74 27.76 -31.33
C ALA A 123 -23.37 26.75 -30.24
N GLY A 124 -22.25 26.98 -29.56
CA GLY A 124 -21.77 26.13 -28.48
C GLY A 124 -21.04 26.91 -27.40
N TRP A 125 -20.70 26.19 -26.33
CA TRP A 125 -19.97 26.70 -25.18
C TRP A 125 -18.60 26.06 -25.12
N GLN A 126 -17.55 26.85 -25.33
CA GLN A 126 -16.17 26.44 -25.20
C GLN A 126 -15.75 26.44 -23.73
N VAL A 127 -15.13 25.35 -23.28
CA VAL A 127 -14.55 25.18 -21.94
C VAL A 127 -13.19 24.48 -22.06
N GLN A 128 -12.19 24.99 -21.34
CA GLN A 128 -10.87 24.38 -21.23
C GLN A 128 -10.79 23.50 -19.98
N PHE A 129 -10.02 22.42 -20.05
CA PHE A 129 -9.80 21.47 -18.97
C PHE A 129 -8.33 21.09 -18.84
N ALA A 130 -7.91 20.78 -17.62
CA ALA A 130 -6.66 20.11 -17.35
C ALA A 130 -6.81 18.60 -17.63
N ASP A 131 -5.90 18.05 -18.44
CA ASP A 131 -5.71 16.61 -18.64
C ASP A 131 -4.66 16.08 -17.64
N ALA A 132 -4.70 14.78 -17.32
CA ALA A 132 -3.83 14.15 -16.32
C ALA A 132 -2.33 14.10 -16.76
N THR A 133 -2.03 14.45 -18.01
CA THR A 133 -0.66 14.56 -18.51
C THR A 133 -0.06 15.95 -18.18
N PRO A 134 1.20 16.05 -17.74
CA PRO A 134 1.81 17.34 -17.40
C PRO A 134 1.79 18.32 -18.58
N GLY A 135 1.09 19.45 -18.41
CA GLY A 135 0.93 20.47 -19.47
C GLY A 135 -0.12 20.13 -20.53
N GLY A 136 -0.86 19.03 -20.37
CA GLY A 136 -1.96 18.64 -21.25
C GLY A 136 -3.19 19.51 -20.99
N GLU A 137 -3.49 20.42 -21.91
CA GLU A 137 -4.74 21.18 -21.92
C GLU A 137 -5.64 20.62 -23.02
N VAL A 138 -6.89 20.34 -22.68
CA VAL A 138 -7.92 19.92 -23.63
C VAL A 138 -9.07 20.91 -23.62
N THR A 139 -9.52 21.32 -24.80
CA THR A 139 -10.69 22.18 -24.95
C THR A 139 -11.84 21.41 -25.53
N TYR A 140 -13.04 21.56 -24.96
CA TYR A 140 -14.28 21.08 -25.57
C TYR A 140 -15.19 22.25 -25.92
N VAL A 141 -15.96 22.09 -27.01
CA VAL A 141 -17.12 22.93 -27.32
C VAL A 141 -18.37 22.07 -27.23
N ILE A 142 -19.28 22.41 -26.31
CA ILE A 142 -20.54 21.70 -26.10
C ILE A 142 -21.67 22.46 -26.81
N ASP A 143 -22.45 21.77 -27.65
CA ASP A 143 -23.59 22.35 -28.37
C ASP A 143 -24.59 22.97 -27.41
N ALA A 144 -24.99 24.22 -27.68
CA ALA A 144 -25.87 24.97 -26.78
C ALA A 144 -27.32 24.47 -26.78
N GLU A 145 -27.74 23.73 -27.81
CA GLU A 145 -29.10 23.21 -27.99
C GLU A 145 -29.17 21.70 -27.73
N LEU A 146 -28.27 20.96 -28.36
CA LEU A 146 -28.24 19.51 -28.40
C LEU A 146 -27.40 18.87 -27.29
N GLY A 147 -26.53 19.64 -26.63
CA GLY A 147 -25.65 19.16 -25.56
C GLY A 147 -24.50 18.25 -26.01
N ILE A 148 -24.45 17.83 -27.28
CA ILE A 148 -23.34 17.03 -27.81
C ILE A 148 -22.03 17.80 -27.84
N ALA A 149 -20.90 17.14 -27.63
CA ALA A 149 -19.61 17.78 -27.86
C ALA A 149 -19.41 17.98 -29.37
N LEU A 150 -19.38 19.24 -29.80
CA LEU A 150 -19.17 19.64 -31.20
C LEU A 150 -17.70 19.66 -31.58
N SER A 151 -16.81 19.99 -30.64
CA SER A 151 -15.39 20.11 -30.91
C SER A 151 -14.57 19.66 -29.72
N ARG A 152 -13.40 19.08 -30.01
CA ARG A 152 -12.35 18.77 -29.04
C ARG A 152 -11.01 19.14 -29.64
N SER A 153 -10.19 19.87 -28.89
CA SER A 153 -8.82 20.18 -29.29
C SER A 153 -7.81 19.85 -28.20
N ILE A 154 -6.66 19.32 -28.63
CA ILE A 154 -5.45 19.13 -27.81
C ILE A 154 -4.27 19.65 -28.63
N GLY A 155 -3.51 20.59 -28.07
CA GLY A 155 -2.42 21.23 -28.79
C GLY A 155 -2.91 21.88 -30.09
N SER A 156 -2.34 21.47 -31.23
CA SER A 156 -2.74 21.95 -32.56
C SER A 156 -3.82 21.12 -33.24
N GLN A 157 -4.19 19.97 -32.69
CA GLN A 157 -5.13 19.06 -33.32
C GLN A 157 -6.57 19.38 -32.89
N VAL A 158 -7.46 19.53 -33.87
CA VAL A 158 -8.88 19.82 -33.66
C VAL A 158 -9.73 18.75 -34.34
N MET A 159 -10.71 18.21 -33.62
CA MET A 159 -11.74 17.33 -34.16
C MET A 159 -13.11 17.94 -33.93
N ASP A 160 -13.92 18.01 -34.99
CA ASP A 160 -15.28 18.54 -34.93
C ASP A 160 -16.34 17.55 -35.42
N LEU A 161 -17.55 17.70 -34.88
CA LEU A 161 -18.78 17.15 -35.44
C LEU A 161 -19.58 18.25 -36.13
N ALA A 162 -20.05 17.97 -37.34
CA ALA A 162 -21.02 18.78 -38.05
C ALA A 162 -22.33 18.01 -38.24
N LYS A 163 -23.44 18.74 -38.29
CA LYS A 163 -24.80 18.20 -38.51
C LYS A 163 -25.15 16.98 -37.62
N PRO A 164 -24.92 17.02 -36.30
CA PRO A 164 -25.31 15.93 -35.43
C PRO A 164 -26.84 15.74 -35.45
N HIS A 165 -27.27 14.48 -35.49
CA HIS A 165 -28.68 14.08 -35.47
C HIS A 165 -28.86 12.96 -34.44
N PHE A 166 -29.87 13.09 -33.57
CA PHE A 166 -30.15 12.16 -32.48
C PHE A 166 -31.35 11.27 -32.77
N ASP A 167 -31.37 10.11 -32.13
CA ASP A 167 -32.53 9.22 -32.03
C ASP A 167 -33.13 8.83 -33.40
N GLU A 168 -32.27 8.78 -34.40
CA GLU A 168 -32.59 8.21 -35.70
C GLU A 168 -32.72 6.69 -35.53
N ASP A 169 -33.76 6.11 -36.11
CA ASP A 169 -33.97 4.68 -36.16
C ASP A 169 -33.07 4.09 -37.25
N PHE A 170 -31.95 3.50 -36.84
CA PHE A 170 -30.98 2.91 -37.75
C PHE A 170 -31.40 1.50 -38.15
N ASP A 171 -31.36 1.22 -39.45
CA ASP A 171 -31.45 -0.16 -39.93
C ASP A 171 -30.29 -0.98 -39.31
N PRO A 172 -30.56 -2.07 -38.58
CA PRO A 172 -29.51 -2.91 -37.99
C PRO A 172 -28.48 -3.41 -39.02
N ALA A 173 -28.87 -3.55 -40.29
CA ALA A 173 -27.95 -3.93 -41.37
C ALA A 173 -26.80 -2.92 -41.57
N LEU A 174 -26.98 -1.68 -41.14
CA LEU A 174 -25.95 -0.63 -41.17
C LEU A 174 -24.69 -1.03 -40.37
N PHE A 175 -24.87 -1.80 -39.30
CA PHE A 175 -23.82 -2.23 -38.38
C PHE A 175 -23.31 -3.64 -38.68
N THR A 176 -23.52 -4.13 -39.90
CA THR A 176 -23.01 -5.42 -40.37
C THR A 176 -22.28 -5.22 -41.68
N TRP A 177 -21.06 -5.76 -41.79
CA TRP A 177 -20.33 -5.78 -43.05
C TRP A 177 -20.76 -6.99 -43.89
N ILE A 178 -21.13 -6.75 -45.15
CA ILE A 178 -21.55 -7.78 -46.11
C ILE A 178 -20.55 -8.01 -47.24
N GLY A 179 -19.41 -7.30 -47.21
CA GLY A 179 -18.37 -7.38 -48.23
C GLY A 179 -17.31 -8.46 -47.94
N PRO A 180 -16.27 -8.56 -48.79
CA PRO A 180 -15.17 -9.48 -48.54
C PRO A 180 -14.46 -9.13 -47.24
N VAL A 181 -14.08 -10.16 -46.48
CA VAL A 181 -13.31 -10.03 -45.25
C VAL A 181 -12.09 -10.92 -45.26
N ARG A 182 -11.05 -10.47 -44.58
CA ARG A 182 -9.96 -11.32 -44.13
C ARG A 182 -10.17 -11.57 -42.63
N GLU A 183 -10.32 -12.82 -42.25
CA GLU A 183 -10.33 -13.19 -40.84
C GLU A 183 -8.97 -12.89 -40.22
N GLU A 184 -8.96 -12.21 -39.08
CA GLU A 184 -7.75 -12.07 -38.29
C GLU A 184 -7.43 -13.45 -37.66
N GLU A 185 -6.45 -14.18 -38.19
CA GLU A 185 -5.90 -15.34 -37.45
C GLU A 185 -5.43 -14.81 -36.08
N ASP A 186 -5.88 -15.47 -34.99
CA ASP A 186 -5.57 -15.22 -33.56
C ASP A 186 -4.06 -15.27 -33.20
N ARG A 187 -3.17 -14.71 -34.04
CA ARG A 187 -1.72 -14.72 -33.89
C ARG A 187 -1.24 -13.87 -32.72
N PHE A 188 -2.06 -12.90 -32.26
CA PHE A 188 -1.75 -12.04 -31.12
C PHE A 188 -2.46 -12.43 -29.82
N VAL A 189 -3.32 -13.46 -29.83
CA VAL A 189 -3.97 -13.93 -28.61
C VAL A 189 -2.97 -14.78 -27.83
N THR A 190 -2.36 -14.16 -26.82
CA THR A 190 -1.44 -14.84 -25.91
C THR A 190 -2.11 -16.10 -25.34
N PRO A 191 -1.36 -17.17 -25.02
CA PRO A 191 -1.94 -18.37 -24.43
C PRO A 191 -2.85 -18.09 -23.23
N ALA A 192 -2.48 -17.11 -22.40
CA ALA A 192 -3.27 -16.64 -21.27
C ALA A 192 -4.62 -16.04 -21.69
N GLN A 193 -4.65 -15.30 -22.80
CA GLN A 193 -5.86 -14.68 -23.31
C GLN A 193 -6.78 -15.70 -24.00
N ARG A 194 -6.22 -16.71 -24.68
CA ARG A 194 -6.97 -17.87 -25.18
C ARG A 194 -7.56 -18.70 -24.04
N GLU A 195 -6.80 -18.92 -22.97
CA GLU A 195 -7.29 -19.64 -21.77
C GLU A 195 -8.39 -18.85 -21.06
N TYR A 196 -8.24 -17.53 -20.96
CA TYR A 196 -9.26 -16.62 -20.43
C TYR A 196 -10.53 -16.62 -21.27
N GLU A 197 -10.42 -16.53 -22.61
CA GLU A 197 -11.56 -16.57 -23.53
C GLU A 197 -12.25 -17.94 -23.53
N ALA A 198 -11.49 -19.04 -23.47
CA ALA A 198 -12.03 -20.39 -23.36
C ALA A 198 -12.78 -20.59 -22.03
N LYS A 199 -12.20 -20.12 -20.92
CA LYS A 199 -12.82 -20.14 -19.59
C LYS A 199 -14.09 -19.27 -19.58
N ALA A 200 -14.06 -18.09 -20.17
CA ALA A 200 -15.23 -17.20 -20.26
C ALA A 200 -16.34 -17.76 -21.16
N ARG A 201 -16.00 -18.40 -22.29
CA ARG A 201 -16.97 -19.06 -23.18
C ARG A 201 -17.62 -20.27 -22.51
N ALA A 202 -16.85 -21.03 -21.73
CA ALA A 202 -17.38 -22.10 -20.89
C ALA A 202 -18.34 -21.55 -19.82
N LEU A 203 -17.99 -20.45 -19.16
CA LEU A 203 -18.86 -19.78 -18.18
C LEU A 203 -20.16 -19.23 -18.78
N ALA A 204 -20.11 -18.67 -20.00
CA ALA A 204 -21.28 -18.09 -20.66
C ALA A 204 -22.33 -19.12 -21.10
N GLN A 205 -21.90 -20.36 -21.39
CA GLN A 205 -22.77 -21.48 -21.78
C GLN A 205 -23.28 -22.30 -20.60
N MET A 206 -22.76 -22.07 -19.39
CA MET A 206 -23.31 -22.69 -18.18
C MET A 206 -24.76 -22.19 -17.99
N PRO A 207 -25.71 -23.08 -17.64
CA PRO A 207 -27.05 -22.67 -17.23
C PRO A 207 -26.92 -21.64 -16.12
N ARG A 208 -27.38 -20.40 -16.38
CA ARG A 208 -27.27 -19.31 -15.40
C ARG A 208 -28.25 -19.60 -14.28
N PRO A 209 -27.80 -19.83 -13.03
CA PRO A 209 -28.72 -19.96 -11.92
C PRO A 209 -29.43 -18.61 -11.75
N GLN A 210 -30.74 -18.58 -11.95
CA GLN A 210 -31.54 -17.48 -11.47
C GLN A 210 -31.74 -17.68 -9.98
N VAL A 211 -31.12 -16.78 -9.21
CA VAL A 211 -31.25 -16.71 -7.77
C VAL A 211 -32.64 -16.17 -7.45
N ALA A 212 -33.61 -17.08 -7.38
CA ALA A 212 -35.00 -16.75 -7.02
C ALA A 212 -35.20 -16.63 -5.49
N TRP A 213 -34.20 -17.05 -4.71
CA TRP A 213 -34.09 -16.92 -3.26
C TRP A 213 -32.60 -17.10 -2.86
N LEU A 214 -32.08 -16.26 -1.96
CA LEU A 214 -30.74 -16.42 -1.36
C LEU A 214 -30.89 -16.86 0.09
N PRO A 215 -30.26 -17.97 0.53
CA PRO A 215 -29.94 -18.09 1.94
C PRO A 215 -28.88 -17.03 2.26
N ARG A 216 -29.12 -16.22 3.30
CA ARG A 216 -28.04 -15.44 3.93
C ARG A 216 -27.16 -16.45 4.68
N THR A 217 -26.18 -17.03 4.01
CA THR A 217 -25.16 -17.80 4.71
C THR A 217 -24.21 -16.79 5.32
N ILE A 218 -24.23 -16.72 6.65
CA ILE A 218 -23.20 -16.02 7.41
C ILE A 218 -22.07 -17.02 7.57
N GLU A 219 -20.93 -16.73 6.95
CA GLU A 219 -19.70 -17.47 7.18
C GLU A 219 -18.92 -16.78 8.29
N VAL A 220 -18.65 -17.53 9.35
CA VAL A 220 -17.87 -17.09 10.49
C VAL A 220 -16.62 -17.95 10.54
N GLN A 221 -15.47 -17.33 10.36
CA GLN A 221 -14.18 -18.01 10.43
C GLN A 221 -13.35 -17.39 11.54
N PRO A 222 -12.85 -18.17 12.51
CA PRO A 222 -11.84 -17.68 13.43
C PRO A 222 -10.57 -17.39 12.64
N VAL A 223 -10.06 -16.18 12.79
CA VAL A 223 -8.83 -15.72 12.12
C VAL A 223 -7.68 -15.52 13.10
N ASP A 224 -7.99 -15.32 14.38
CA ASP A 224 -7.03 -15.20 15.46
C ASP A 224 -7.69 -15.50 16.82
N GLY A 225 -6.89 -15.71 17.87
CA GLY A 225 -7.38 -15.85 19.24
C GLY A 225 -6.43 -16.59 20.18
N ASP A 226 -6.73 -16.50 21.48
CA ASP A 226 -6.05 -17.28 22.52
C ASP A 226 -7.07 -18.18 23.24
N PRO A 227 -7.01 -19.51 23.04
CA PRO A 227 -7.96 -20.43 23.65
C PRO A 227 -7.89 -20.48 25.17
N ARG A 228 -6.79 -19.99 25.79
CA ARG A 228 -6.62 -19.96 27.25
C ARG A 228 -7.40 -18.83 27.89
N THR A 229 -7.56 -17.71 27.17
CA THR A 229 -8.27 -16.51 27.64
C THR A 229 -9.71 -16.46 27.11
N GLY A 230 -10.03 -17.25 26.08
CA GLY A 230 -11.30 -17.19 25.36
C GLY A 230 -11.38 -16.01 24.39
N ALA A 231 -10.30 -15.22 24.26
CA ALA A 231 -10.21 -14.16 23.27
C ALA A 231 -10.21 -14.77 21.86
N MET A 232 -11.04 -14.22 20.98
CA MET A 232 -11.17 -14.72 19.62
C MET A 232 -11.59 -13.61 18.67
N ASP A 233 -10.94 -13.58 17.52
CA ASP A 233 -11.29 -12.70 16.42
C ASP A 233 -11.90 -13.52 15.29
N LEU A 234 -13.10 -13.10 14.90
CA LEU A 234 -13.92 -13.76 13.90
C LEU A 234 -14.03 -12.86 12.69
N GLN A 235 -13.68 -13.39 11.53
CA GLN A 235 -14.04 -12.78 10.25
C GLN A 235 -15.46 -13.23 9.90
N VAL A 236 -16.36 -12.26 9.82
CA VAL A 236 -17.76 -12.51 9.47
C VAL A 236 -17.98 -12.01 8.05
N THR A 237 -18.26 -12.95 7.15
CA THR A 237 -18.54 -12.67 5.75
C THR A 237 -19.99 -13.01 5.45
N ALA A 238 -20.73 -12.03 4.94
CA ALA A 238 -22.10 -12.20 4.50
C ALA A 238 -22.30 -11.47 3.17
N GLN A 239 -22.17 -12.19 2.05
CA GLN A 239 -22.31 -11.72 0.66
C GLN A 239 -21.49 -10.45 0.29
N TYR A 240 -21.94 -9.27 0.73
CA TYR A 240 -21.32 -7.96 0.47
C TYR A 240 -20.88 -7.23 1.76
N SER A 241 -21.08 -7.86 2.91
CA SER A 241 -20.66 -7.35 4.21
C SER A 241 -19.46 -8.14 4.72
N TYR A 242 -18.43 -7.40 5.08
CA TYR A 242 -17.21 -7.89 5.70
C TYR A 242 -16.99 -7.12 6.99
N LEU A 243 -16.96 -7.83 8.11
CA LEU A 243 -16.65 -7.25 9.41
C LEU A 243 -15.79 -8.20 10.23
N THR A 244 -15.06 -7.62 11.17
CA THR A 244 -14.36 -8.34 12.22
C THR A 244 -15.20 -8.26 13.49
N LEU A 245 -15.56 -9.40 14.05
CA LEU A 245 -16.17 -9.53 15.37
C LEU A 245 -15.11 -10.04 16.34
N ARG A 246 -14.75 -9.24 17.32
CA ARG A 246 -13.81 -9.61 18.38
C ARG A 246 -14.59 -9.96 19.63
N GLN A 247 -14.13 -10.95 20.38
CA GLN A 247 -14.69 -11.32 21.68
C GLN A 247 -13.59 -11.56 22.71
N TRP A 248 -13.85 -11.24 23.96
CA TRP A 248 -12.98 -11.57 25.09
C TRP A 248 -13.74 -11.59 26.42
N VAL A 249 -13.20 -12.26 27.43
CA VAL A 249 -13.77 -12.24 28.78
C VAL A 249 -13.52 -10.86 29.41
N THR A 250 -14.59 -10.16 29.77
CA THR A 250 -14.53 -8.76 30.22
C THR A 250 -13.60 -8.56 31.41
N GLU A 251 -13.60 -9.49 32.37
CA GLU A 251 -12.79 -9.39 33.58
C GLU A 251 -11.29 -9.57 33.33
N ILE A 252 -10.87 -10.30 32.28
CA ILE A 252 -9.45 -10.51 31.95
C ILE A 252 -8.84 -9.20 31.45
N GLY A 253 -9.58 -8.44 30.64
CA GLY A 253 -9.12 -7.21 30.00
C GLY A 253 -9.18 -7.31 28.49
N GLU A 254 -9.12 -6.15 27.82
CA GLU A 254 -9.11 -6.07 26.36
C GLU A 254 -7.80 -6.64 25.78
N PRO A 255 -7.86 -7.58 24.82
CA PRO A 255 -6.68 -8.04 24.10
C PRO A 255 -6.08 -6.95 23.22
N GLU A 256 -4.75 -6.97 23.06
CA GLU A 256 -4.05 -6.07 22.15
C GLU A 256 -4.64 -6.11 20.73
N ILE A 257 -4.67 -4.94 20.10
CA ILE A 257 -5.14 -4.78 18.74
C ILE A 257 -3.97 -5.04 17.81
N THR A 258 -4.09 -6.02 16.92
CA THR A 258 -3.07 -6.25 15.89
C THR A 258 -3.03 -5.10 14.89
N TRP A 259 -1.89 -4.89 14.23
CA TRP A 259 -1.75 -3.82 13.23
C TRP A 259 -2.87 -3.86 12.17
N MET A 260 -3.23 -5.05 11.67
CA MET A 260 -4.32 -5.21 10.69
C MET A 260 -5.68 -4.78 11.24
N GLN A 261 -5.97 -5.07 12.52
CA GLN A 261 -7.21 -4.66 13.17
C GLN A 261 -7.25 -3.15 13.44
N GLY A 262 -6.09 -2.55 13.73
CA GLY A 262 -5.93 -1.10 13.88
C GLY A 262 -6.35 -0.32 12.63
N GLN A 263 -6.22 -0.91 11.45
CA GLN A 263 -6.66 -0.30 10.18
C GLN A 263 -8.19 -0.26 10.02
N THR A 264 -8.93 -1.10 10.76
CA THR A 264 -10.39 -1.20 10.64
C THR A 264 -11.10 -0.35 11.71
N PRO A 265 -11.98 0.60 11.33
CA PRO A 265 -12.68 1.44 12.29
C PRO A 265 -13.57 0.65 13.25
N LEU A 266 -13.57 1.02 14.53
CA LEU A 266 -14.54 0.56 15.53
C LEU A 266 -15.94 1.04 15.12
N ARG A 267 -16.91 0.12 15.10
CA ARG A 267 -18.33 0.43 14.85
C ARG A 267 -19.16 0.37 16.12
N HIS A 268 -18.93 -0.64 16.94
CA HIS A 268 -19.69 -0.83 18.17
C HIS A 268 -18.95 -1.73 19.15
N ARG A 269 -19.16 -1.52 20.45
CA ARG A 269 -18.64 -2.35 21.53
C ARG A 269 -19.69 -2.48 22.62
N GLU A 270 -19.93 -3.70 23.07
CA GLU A 270 -20.94 -4.00 24.09
C GLU A 270 -20.52 -5.18 24.96
N ALA A 271 -20.88 -5.15 26.25
CA ALA A 271 -20.69 -6.27 27.17
C ALA A 271 -21.99 -7.08 27.31
N VAL A 272 -21.89 -8.40 27.14
CA VAL A 272 -23.03 -9.34 27.25
C VAL A 272 -22.62 -10.52 28.12
N GLY A 273 -23.12 -10.56 29.35
CA GLY A 273 -22.72 -11.57 30.33
C GLY A 273 -21.24 -11.41 30.72
N PRO A 274 -20.43 -12.49 30.72
CA PRO A 274 -18.99 -12.42 31.02
C PRO A 274 -18.14 -11.95 29.83
N TRP A 275 -18.75 -11.74 28.66
CA TRP A 275 -18.08 -11.44 27.40
C TRP A 275 -18.20 -9.95 27.04
N THR A 276 -17.15 -9.40 26.44
CA THR A 276 -17.22 -8.16 25.67
C THR A 276 -17.09 -8.51 24.19
N PHE A 277 -17.96 -7.92 23.37
CA PHE A 277 -17.93 -8.04 21.91
C PHE A 277 -17.62 -6.69 21.28
N GLU A 278 -16.84 -6.71 20.21
CA GLU A 278 -16.49 -5.53 19.42
C GLU A 278 -16.64 -5.81 17.92
N ILE A 279 -17.33 -4.92 17.22
CA ILE A 279 -17.50 -4.98 15.76
C ILE A 279 -16.64 -3.89 15.12
N ARG A 280 -15.77 -4.29 14.18
CA ARG A 280 -14.97 -3.38 13.35
C ARG A 280 -15.25 -3.62 11.87
N SER A 281 -15.39 -2.55 11.10
CA SER A 281 -15.62 -2.65 9.64
C SER A 281 -15.29 -1.34 8.92
N HIS A 282 -14.75 -1.41 7.70
CA HIS A 282 -14.63 -0.25 6.82
C HIS A 282 -16.00 0.25 6.33
N ASN A 283 -16.98 -0.65 6.24
CA ASN A 283 -18.35 -0.27 5.90
C ASN A 283 -19.02 0.39 7.10
N LEU A 284 -19.88 1.37 6.84
CA LEU A 284 -20.76 1.93 7.86
C LEU A 284 -21.82 0.87 8.21
N ILE A 285 -21.89 0.55 9.50
CA ILE A 285 -22.94 -0.29 10.09
C ILE A 285 -23.52 0.54 11.22
N ASP A 286 -24.84 0.71 11.23
CA ASP A 286 -25.51 1.47 12.29
C ASP A 286 -25.34 0.79 13.65
N SER A 287 -25.32 1.58 14.72
CA SER A 287 -25.13 1.08 16.08
C SER A 287 -26.25 0.12 16.49
N ASP A 288 -27.50 0.35 16.06
CA ASP A 288 -28.63 -0.53 16.38
C ASP A 288 -28.49 -1.87 15.66
N ASP A 289 -27.98 -1.87 14.44
CA ASP A 289 -27.70 -3.11 13.70
C ASP A 289 -26.52 -3.88 14.29
N CYS A 290 -25.49 -3.18 14.79
CA CYS A 290 -24.41 -3.80 15.54
C CYS A 290 -24.90 -4.48 16.83
N ALA A 291 -25.76 -3.79 17.61
CA ALA A 291 -26.35 -4.37 18.82
C ALA A 291 -27.23 -5.59 18.49
N ARG A 292 -27.97 -5.57 17.38
CA ARG A 292 -28.74 -6.75 16.91
C ARG A 292 -27.83 -7.92 16.54
N ILE A 293 -26.68 -7.67 15.91
CA ILE A 293 -25.70 -8.71 15.59
C ILE A 293 -25.19 -9.35 16.88
N ILE A 294 -24.76 -8.54 17.86
CA ILE A 294 -24.27 -9.04 19.15
C ILE A 294 -25.36 -9.82 19.90
N GLY A 295 -26.59 -9.29 19.95
CA GLY A 295 -27.73 -9.95 20.58
C GLY A 295 -28.16 -11.27 19.92
N SER A 296 -27.68 -11.56 18.70
CA SER A 296 -27.92 -12.83 18.01
C SER A 296 -26.87 -13.92 18.31
N ILE A 297 -25.78 -13.57 18.99
CA ILE A 297 -24.68 -14.49 19.28
C ILE A 297 -25.14 -15.54 20.30
N VAL A 298 -24.91 -16.81 19.98
CA VAL A 298 -25.05 -17.90 20.95
C VAL A 298 -23.80 -17.92 21.81
N LEU A 299 -23.93 -17.51 23.07
CA LEU A 299 -22.80 -17.39 24.00
C LEU A 299 -22.18 -18.76 24.29
N ALA A 300 -20.86 -18.82 24.20
CA ALA A 300 -20.07 -19.96 24.68
C ALA A 300 -19.79 -19.83 26.19
N ASP A 301 -19.52 -20.97 26.84
CA ASP A 301 -19.02 -20.97 28.21
C ASP A 301 -17.61 -20.36 28.27
N PRO A 302 -17.30 -19.49 29.25
CA PRO A 302 -15.95 -18.95 29.42
C PRO A 302 -14.95 -20.06 29.84
N PRO A 303 -13.63 -19.81 29.73
CA PRO A 303 -12.61 -20.73 30.21
C PRO A 303 -12.85 -21.15 31.68
N ALA A 304 -12.51 -22.40 32.01
CA ALA A 304 -12.73 -22.94 33.35
C ALA A 304 -11.85 -22.30 34.45
N ALA A 305 -10.69 -21.72 34.06
CA ALA A 305 -9.83 -20.99 34.96
C ALA A 305 -10.39 -19.58 35.22
N THR A 306 -10.19 -19.08 36.45
CA THR A 306 -10.62 -17.72 36.81
C THR A 306 -9.76 -16.65 36.12
N ALA A 307 -10.28 -15.44 35.93
CA ALA A 307 -9.55 -14.33 35.31
C ALA A 307 -8.22 -14.02 36.02
N ALA A 308 -8.17 -14.15 37.35
CA ALA A 308 -6.94 -13.96 38.13
C ALA A 308 -5.86 -15.01 37.81
N GLN A 309 -6.25 -16.29 37.69
CA GLN A 309 -5.32 -17.36 37.34
C GLN A 309 -4.79 -17.22 35.92
N ILE A 310 -5.63 -16.77 34.98
CA ILE A 310 -5.23 -16.54 33.59
C ILE A 310 -4.25 -15.36 33.52
N ARG A 311 -4.50 -14.26 34.23
CA ARG A 311 -3.56 -13.13 34.29
C ARG A 311 -2.19 -13.54 34.83
N GLU A 312 -2.16 -14.24 35.97
CA GLU A 312 -0.90 -14.70 36.57
C GLU A 312 -0.09 -15.60 35.62
N MET A 313 -0.78 -16.44 34.83
CA MET A 313 -0.14 -17.25 33.80
C MET A 313 0.41 -16.41 32.65
N LEU A 314 -0.35 -15.44 32.12
CA LEU A 314 0.11 -14.56 31.05
C LEU A 314 1.29 -13.69 31.47
N ASP A 315 1.27 -13.19 32.71
CA ASP A 315 2.37 -12.43 33.29
C ASP A 315 3.65 -13.28 33.37
N ARG A 316 3.50 -14.56 33.75
CA ARG A 316 4.60 -15.53 33.75
C ARG A 316 5.15 -15.80 32.35
N ASP A 317 4.28 -16.10 31.38
CA ASP A 317 4.69 -16.33 29.98
C ASP A 317 5.42 -15.11 29.40
N THR A 318 4.94 -13.90 29.72
CA THR A 318 5.55 -12.65 29.28
C THR A 318 6.94 -12.48 29.89
N ALA A 319 7.08 -12.76 31.19
CA ALA A 319 8.37 -12.72 31.87
C ALA A 319 9.36 -13.78 31.32
N GLU A 320 8.89 -15.01 31.07
CA GLU A 320 9.70 -16.08 30.48
C GLU A 320 10.17 -15.73 29.07
N ARG A 321 9.29 -15.12 28.25
CA ARG A 321 9.66 -14.66 26.91
C ARG A 321 10.68 -13.52 26.96
N ALA A 322 10.46 -12.52 27.82
CA ALA A 322 11.41 -11.42 27.99
C ALA A 322 12.78 -11.93 28.47
N ASP A 323 12.81 -12.92 29.37
CA ASP A 323 14.04 -13.55 29.85
C ASP A 323 14.76 -14.34 28.73
N ALA A 324 14.01 -15.01 27.86
CA ALA A 324 14.54 -15.71 26.69
C ALA A 324 15.11 -14.74 25.64
N GLU A 325 14.37 -13.68 25.30
CA GLU A 325 14.82 -12.62 24.38
C GLU A 325 16.09 -11.94 24.89
N LEU A 326 16.14 -11.61 26.18
CA LEU A 326 17.35 -11.10 26.83
C LEU A 326 18.50 -12.11 26.71
N SER A 327 18.26 -13.40 26.97
CA SER A 327 19.30 -14.42 26.89
C SER A 327 19.84 -14.62 25.47
N GLU A 328 18.99 -14.53 24.45
CA GLU A 328 19.39 -14.58 23.04
C GLU A 328 20.24 -13.35 22.65
N MET A 329 19.80 -12.15 23.06
CA MET A 329 20.54 -10.90 22.85
C MET A 329 21.96 -10.99 23.44
N LEU A 330 22.07 -11.44 24.70
CA LEU A 330 23.34 -11.61 25.41
C LEU A 330 24.25 -12.67 24.76
N GLY A 331 23.72 -13.62 24.00
CA GLY A 331 24.53 -14.51 23.19
C GLY A 331 25.44 -15.43 23.98
N THR A 332 24.93 -16.04 25.04
CA THR A 332 25.70 -16.92 25.93
C THR A 332 26.49 -17.95 25.13
N GLY A 333 27.80 -18.02 25.37
CA GLY A 333 28.72 -18.97 24.73
C GLY A 333 29.38 -18.51 23.43
N ARG A 334 29.08 -17.30 22.90
CA ARG A 334 29.79 -16.73 21.74
C ARG A 334 31.30 -16.67 22.00
N HIS A 335 32.11 -17.27 21.14
CA HIS A 335 33.58 -17.23 21.28
C HIS A 335 34.12 -15.94 20.66
N LEU A 336 35.00 -15.24 21.38
CA LEU A 336 35.58 -13.98 20.93
C LEU A 336 36.22 -14.08 19.53
N ASP A 337 36.97 -15.16 19.26
CA ASP A 337 37.70 -15.35 17.99
C ASP A 337 36.79 -15.39 16.75
N ASP A 338 35.52 -15.77 16.91
CA ASP A 338 34.57 -15.83 15.79
C ASP A 338 34.18 -14.43 15.27
N TYR A 339 34.46 -13.40 16.07
CA TYR A 339 34.11 -12.00 15.82
C TYR A 339 35.34 -11.11 15.54
N LEU A 340 36.55 -11.67 15.46
CA LEU A 340 37.78 -10.95 15.14
C LEU A 340 38.15 -11.06 13.66
N GLY A 341 38.85 -10.05 13.11
CA GLY A 341 39.41 -10.07 11.76
C GLY A 341 38.55 -9.39 10.69
N ASP A 342 38.60 -9.87 9.44
CA ASP A 342 38.06 -9.14 8.27
C ASP A 342 36.51 -9.07 8.22
N ARG A 343 35.82 -9.71 9.17
CA ARG A 343 34.38 -9.50 9.43
C ARG A 343 34.10 -8.26 10.30
N GLY A 344 35.15 -7.57 10.74
CA GLY A 344 35.11 -6.51 11.73
C GLY A 344 34.22 -5.32 11.34
N GLY A 345 33.03 -5.33 11.93
CA GLY A 345 32.09 -4.21 11.97
C GLY A 345 31.17 -4.26 13.19
N ASP A 346 31.37 -5.23 14.09
CA ASP A 346 30.54 -5.42 15.28
C ASP A 346 31.15 -4.66 16.48
N SER A 347 30.31 -3.91 17.19
CA SER A 347 30.66 -3.28 18.47
C SER A 347 30.63 -4.35 19.58
N LEU A 348 31.79 -4.94 19.91
CA LEU A 348 31.86 -6.07 20.85
C LEU A 348 31.72 -5.60 22.31
N PHE A 349 30.86 -6.27 23.07
CA PHE A 349 30.77 -6.13 24.53
C PHE A 349 31.18 -7.42 25.23
N ILE A 350 32.42 -7.45 25.72
CA ILE A 350 33.11 -8.65 26.17
C ILE A 350 33.01 -8.75 27.68
N ARG A 351 32.42 -9.85 28.16
CA ARG A 351 32.40 -10.14 29.60
C ARG A 351 33.74 -10.75 30.03
N THR A 352 34.39 -10.14 31.02
CA THR A 352 35.65 -10.64 31.59
C THR A 352 35.55 -10.93 33.09
N ASP A 353 34.49 -10.49 33.76
CA ASP A 353 34.18 -10.90 35.14
C ASP A 353 32.91 -11.76 35.20
N PHE A 354 33.06 -13.00 35.69
CA PHE A 354 31.99 -14.00 35.81
C PHE A 354 31.47 -14.18 37.25
N SER A 355 31.86 -13.30 38.19
CA SER A 355 31.51 -13.41 39.61
C SER A 355 30.01 -13.22 39.91
N ASP A 356 29.32 -12.41 39.11
CA ASP A 356 27.88 -12.17 39.23
C ASP A 356 27.20 -12.20 37.85
N GLY A 357 26.36 -13.22 37.62
CA GLY A 357 25.58 -13.36 36.40
C GLY A 357 24.37 -12.44 36.32
N ALA A 358 23.79 -12.05 37.45
CA ALA A 358 22.65 -11.15 37.48
C ALA A 358 23.09 -9.73 37.15
N ALA A 359 24.16 -9.26 37.79
CA ALA A 359 24.74 -7.94 37.50
C ALA A 359 25.15 -7.83 36.01
N TRP A 360 25.78 -8.85 35.43
CA TRP A 360 26.09 -8.87 34.00
C TRP A 360 24.84 -8.68 33.13
N ARG A 361 23.75 -9.41 33.41
CA ARG A 361 22.49 -9.30 32.66
C ARG A 361 21.90 -7.90 32.78
N GLU A 362 21.89 -7.33 33.98
CA GLU A 362 21.37 -5.99 34.26
C GLU A 362 22.16 -4.92 33.49
N VAL A 363 23.50 -4.96 33.57
CA VAL A 363 24.37 -3.99 32.89
C VAL A 363 24.24 -4.08 31.37
N ALA A 364 24.25 -5.28 30.81
CA ALA A 364 24.13 -5.46 29.37
C ALA A 364 22.75 -5.04 28.85
N ALA A 365 21.67 -5.34 29.57
CA ALA A 365 20.35 -4.83 29.24
C ALA A 365 20.30 -3.29 29.29
N ALA A 366 20.88 -2.68 30.33
CA ALA A 366 20.92 -1.22 30.46
C ALA A 366 21.78 -0.55 29.37
N ALA A 367 22.89 -1.17 28.96
CA ALA A 367 23.78 -0.66 27.92
C ALA A 367 23.14 -0.64 26.52
N MET A 368 22.22 -1.57 26.25
CA MET A 368 21.51 -1.70 24.97
C MET A 368 20.12 -1.08 24.99
N ALA A 369 19.69 -0.53 26.14
CA ALA A 369 18.43 0.18 26.23
C ALA A 369 18.45 1.46 25.37
N ALA A 370 17.27 1.91 24.96
CA ALA A 370 17.13 3.21 24.30
C ALA A 370 17.55 4.35 25.24
N GLY A 371 18.04 5.46 24.67
CA GLY A 371 18.35 6.68 25.40
C GLY A 371 17.14 7.27 26.13
N GLU A 372 17.39 8.19 27.05
CA GLU A 372 16.34 8.84 27.83
C GLU A 372 15.94 10.20 27.25
N GLY A 373 14.72 10.66 27.52
CA GLY A 373 14.26 12.00 27.12
C GLY A 373 14.18 12.19 25.60
N ASP A 374 14.89 13.20 25.08
CA ASP A 374 14.93 13.51 23.65
C ASP A 374 15.78 12.50 22.84
N GLU A 375 16.46 11.56 23.51
CA GLU A 375 17.40 10.60 22.93
C GLU A 375 16.80 9.18 22.78
N THR A 376 15.49 9.04 22.95
CA THR A 376 14.78 7.75 22.90
C THR A 376 14.86 7.00 21.56
N GLU A 377 15.32 7.66 20.51
CA GLU A 377 15.58 7.04 19.20
C GLU A 377 16.95 6.36 19.08
N PHE A 378 17.86 6.61 20.02
CA PHE A 378 19.21 6.07 20.00
C PHE A 378 19.36 4.85 20.92
N MET A 379 20.08 3.84 20.46
CA MET A 379 20.47 2.67 21.24
C MET A 379 21.86 2.18 20.79
N ALA A 380 22.58 1.50 21.66
CA ALA A 380 23.87 0.91 21.32
C ALA A 380 23.68 -0.45 20.65
N CYS A 381 24.32 -0.68 19.50
CA CYS A 381 24.26 -1.95 18.78
C CYS A 381 25.38 -2.90 19.23
N LEU A 382 25.28 -3.44 20.44
CA LEU A 382 26.34 -4.26 21.04
C LEU A 382 26.22 -5.75 20.73
N THR A 383 27.34 -6.38 20.36
CA THR A 383 27.46 -7.83 20.29
C THR A 383 28.08 -8.36 21.58
N CYS A 384 27.24 -8.88 22.47
CA CYS A 384 27.69 -9.48 23.72
C CYS A 384 28.50 -10.76 23.49
N ILE A 385 29.67 -10.85 24.13
CA ILE A 385 30.56 -12.01 24.13
C ILE A 385 30.65 -12.56 25.57
N ASP A 386 29.69 -13.41 25.94
CA ASP A 386 29.56 -14.02 27.27
C ASP A 386 30.10 -15.47 27.25
N ASN A 387 31.42 -15.62 27.35
CA ASN A 387 32.08 -16.92 27.34
C ASN A 387 33.14 -17.02 28.45
N PRO A 388 33.06 -18.02 29.34
CA PRO A 388 34.00 -18.17 30.46
C PRO A 388 35.48 -18.27 30.07
N ALA A 389 35.80 -18.54 28.79
CA ALA A 389 37.17 -18.48 28.29
C ALA A 389 37.78 -17.07 28.35
N ASN A 390 36.96 -16.03 28.54
CA ASN A 390 37.38 -14.64 28.69
C ASN A 390 37.51 -14.21 30.17
N ASP A 391 37.25 -15.11 31.14
CA ASP A 391 37.33 -14.79 32.57
C ASP A 391 38.74 -14.31 32.94
N GLY A 392 38.83 -13.09 33.47
CA GLY A 392 40.09 -12.42 33.78
C GLY A 392 40.94 -11.99 32.57
N LEU A 393 40.38 -11.94 31.36
CA LEU A 393 41.10 -11.50 30.16
C LEU A 393 41.62 -10.06 30.33
N SER A 394 42.94 -9.88 30.28
CA SER A 394 43.56 -8.57 30.41
C SER A 394 43.48 -7.76 29.11
N ILE A 395 43.55 -6.44 29.22
CA ILE A 395 43.59 -5.55 28.04
C ILE A 395 44.80 -5.87 27.15
N SER A 396 45.96 -6.18 27.73
CA SER A 396 47.16 -6.53 26.95
C SER A 396 46.93 -7.81 26.14
N ASP A 397 46.38 -8.85 26.76
CA ASP A 397 46.09 -10.11 26.08
C ASP A 397 45.01 -9.92 25.00
N LEU A 398 44.00 -9.08 25.28
CA LEU A 398 42.98 -8.72 24.31
C LEU A 398 43.56 -8.00 23.09
N LEU A 399 44.42 -7.00 23.30
CA LEU A 399 45.10 -6.27 22.22
C LEU A 399 46.03 -7.18 21.40
N GLU A 400 46.73 -8.11 22.04
CA GLU A 400 47.52 -9.12 21.33
C GLU A 400 46.65 -10.05 20.49
N ARG A 401 45.49 -10.46 21.02
CA ARG A 401 44.54 -11.36 20.34
C ARG A 401 43.85 -10.69 19.14
N ILE A 402 43.51 -9.40 19.24
CA ILE A 402 42.91 -8.61 18.14
C ILE A 402 43.97 -8.33 17.04
N GLY A 403 45.18 -7.96 17.43
CA GLY A 403 46.23 -7.53 16.50
C GLY A 403 45.95 -6.16 15.87
N ASP A 404 46.35 -5.96 14.61
CA ASP A 404 46.22 -4.67 13.88
C ASP A 404 44.95 -4.59 13.00
N ARG A 405 44.03 -5.55 13.15
CA ARG A 405 42.79 -5.64 12.36
C ARG A 405 41.58 -5.27 13.23
N PRO A 406 40.44 -4.88 12.64
CA PRO A 406 39.27 -4.53 13.43
C PRO A 406 38.77 -5.71 14.30
N PRO A 407 38.03 -5.41 15.39
CA PRO A 407 37.46 -4.10 15.73
C PRO A 407 38.53 -3.10 16.24
N TYR A 408 38.30 -1.80 16.03
CA TYR A 408 39.19 -0.72 16.47
C TYR A 408 38.78 -0.08 17.80
N TYR A 409 37.69 -0.56 18.38
CA TYR A 409 37.31 -0.31 19.76
C TYR A 409 36.55 -1.54 20.26
N VAL A 410 36.57 -1.77 21.57
CA VAL A 410 35.78 -2.81 22.22
C VAL A 410 35.28 -2.31 23.58
N PHE A 411 34.21 -2.92 24.07
CA PHE A 411 33.67 -2.65 25.39
C PHE A 411 33.87 -3.88 26.28
N ILE A 412 34.19 -3.66 27.55
CA ILE A 412 34.51 -4.72 28.51
C ILE A 412 33.64 -4.54 29.77
N ALA A 413 33.00 -5.64 30.19
CA ALA A 413 32.42 -5.78 31.51
C ALA A 413 33.43 -6.47 32.43
N ASP A 414 34.22 -5.64 33.12
CA ASP A 414 35.22 -6.07 34.11
C ASP A 414 34.66 -6.00 35.53
N THR A 415 35.51 -6.30 36.53
CA THR A 415 35.10 -6.31 37.94
C THR A 415 34.49 -4.99 38.40
N THR A 416 35.01 -3.85 37.93
CA THR A 416 34.43 -2.55 38.28
C THR A 416 33.06 -2.38 37.64
N THR A 417 32.88 -2.78 36.38
CA THR A 417 31.55 -2.78 35.74
C THR A 417 30.54 -3.63 36.52
N ILE A 418 30.95 -4.79 37.04
CA ILE A 418 30.06 -5.70 37.77
C ILE A 418 29.75 -5.22 39.20
N THR A 419 30.71 -4.61 39.89
CA THR A 419 30.61 -4.34 41.34
C THR A 419 30.30 -2.89 41.71
N ASP A 420 30.57 -1.94 40.81
CA ASP A 420 30.29 -0.53 41.06
C ASP A 420 28.80 -0.22 40.83
N PRO A 421 28.14 0.54 41.73
CA PRO A 421 26.72 0.88 41.58
C PRO A 421 26.35 1.66 40.30
N GLU A 422 27.27 2.39 39.68
CA GLU A 422 27.04 3.06 38.39
C GLU A 422 27.28 2.15 37.18
N HIS A 423 27.79 0.93 37.42
CA HIS A 423 28.13 -0.06 36.40
C HIS A 423 28.92 0.46 35.19
N PRO A 424 29.98 1.26 35.39
CA PRO A 424 30.68 1.88 34.29
C PRO A 424 31.41 0.84 33.44
N ILE A 425 31.02 0.76 32.17
CA ILE A 425 31.56 -0.15 31.16
C ILE A 425 32.89 0.39 30.66
N LEU A 426 33.89 -0.48 30.52
CA LEU A 426 35.22 -0.07 30.07
C LEU A 426 35.29 -0.11 28.55
N ALA A 427 35.31 1.06 27.90
CA ALA A 427 35.67 1.18 26.49
C ALA A 427 37.19 1.14 26.34
N VAL A 428 37.68 0.45 25.31
CA VAL A 428 39.09 0.29 25.00
C VAL A 428 39.33 0.60 23.53
N ASP A 429 40.25 1.50 23.25
CA ASP A 429 40.75 1.76 21.89
C ASP A 429 41.68 0.61 21.47
N THR A 430 41.30 -0.09 20.40
CA THR A 430 42.07 -1.21 19.83
C THR A 430 42.62 -0.85 18.45
N GLY A 431 42.45 0.40 18.01
CA GLY A 431 42.96 0.97 16.78
C GLY A 431 44.47 0.81 16.64
N PRO A 432 44.99 0.72 15.41
CA PRO A 432 46.41 0.49 15.22
C PRO A 432 47.23 1.74 15.58
N ALA A 433 48.42 1.57 16.14
CA ALA A 433 49.22 2.71 16.66
C ALA A 433 49.64 3.75 15.60
N HIS A 434 49.52 3.45 14.30
CA HIS A 434 49.95 4.32 13.21
C HIS A 434 48.85 5.29 12.71
N SER A 435 47.61 5.16 13.19
CA SER A 435 46.53 6.11 12.91
C SER A 435 46.56 7.36 13.81
N GLY A 436 47.53 7.47 14.73
CA GLY A 436 47.65 8.60 15.64
C GLY A 436 46.85 8.44 16.95
N HIS A 437 46.08 7.36 17.06
CA HIS A 437 45.29 7.00 18.24
C HIS A 437 46.13 6.33 19.33
N GLY A 438 45.72 6.52 20.58
CA GLY A 438 46.34 5.91 21.75
C GLY A 438 45.96 4.44 21.93
N ARG A 439 46.41 3.50 21.07
CA ARG A 439 46.10 2.06 21.22
C ARG A 439 46.24 1.57 22.68
N GLY A 440 45.15 1.03 23.23
CA GLY A 440 45.03 0.61 24.63
C GLY A 440 44.57 1.70 25.59
N GLN A 441 44.26 2.90 25.10
CA GLN A 441 43.58 3.95 25.85
C GLN A 441 42.19 3.47 26.25
N THR A 442 41.76 3.88 27.45
CA THR A 442 40.51 3.44 28.02
C THR A 442 39.71 4.61 28.54
N VAL A 443 38.38 4.52 28.43
CA VAL A 443 37.44 5.39 29.12
C VAL A 443 36.30 4.56 29.68
N ARG A 444 35.82 4.91 30.87
CA ARG A 444 34.65 4.26 31.45
C ARG A 444 33.39 5.00 31.05
N VAL A 445 32.31 4.29 30.76
CA VAL A 445 31.06 4.86 30.25
C VAL A 445 29.90 4.28 31.03
N ILE A 446 29.01 5.12 31.56
CA ILE A 446 27.80 4.61 32.20
C ILE A 446 26.86 3.95 31.18
N PRO A 447 26.09 2.92 31.55
CA PRO A 447 25.23 2.21 30.62
C PRO A 447 24.29 3.12 29.80
N SER A 448 23.70 4.15 30.42
CA SER A 448 22.77 5.07 29.75
C SER A 448 23.42 5.97 28.68
N GLN A 449 24.75 6.00 28.59
CA GLN A 449 25.51 6.76 27.60
C GLN A 449 26.26 5.87 26.60
N MET A 450 26.00 4.56 26.63
CA MET A 450 26.62 3.61 25.69
C MET A 450 26.26 3.89 24.24
N TRP A 451 25.02 4.28 23.95
CA TRP A 451 24.59 4.63 22.59
C TRP A 451 25.41 5.80 22.03
N SER A 452 25.83 6.75 22.87
CA SER A 452 26.57 7.94 22.43
C SER A 452 27.96 7.55 21.94
N ILE A 453 28.72 6.82 22.76
CA ILE A 453 30.07 6.38 22.39
C ILE A 453 30.04 5.35 21.26
N GLU A 454 29.15 4.36 21.32
CA GLU A 454 29.11 3.26 20.36
C GLU A 454 28.73 3.76 18.96
N ASN A 455 27.65 4.53 18.81
CA ASN A 455 27.22 5.03 17.51
C ASN A 455 28.26 5.97 16.87
N ASN A 456 28.94 6.81 17.68
CA ASN A 456 29.93 7.73 17.13
C ASN A 456 31.22 7.01 16.69
N LEU A 457 31.69 6.02 17.46
CA LEU A 457 32.87 5.24 17.08
C LEU A 457 32.56 4.30 15.90
N SER A 458 31.38 3.67 15.87
CA SER A 458 30.98 2.76 14.79
C SER A 458 30.77 3.47 13.46
N LEU A 459 30.25 4.71 13.49
CA LEU A 459 30.05 5.56 12.32
C LEU A 459 31.25 6.44 11.98
N ALA A 460 32.31 6.41 12.80
CA ALA A 460 33.47 7.29 12.70
C ALA A 460 33.12 8.79 12.65
N ASN A 461 32.14 9.20 13.46
CA ASN A 461 31.71 10.59 13.61
C ASN A 461 32.62 11.38 14.56
N MET A 462 33.16 10.71 15.58
CA MET A 462 34.05 11.26 16.60
C MET A 462 35.15 10.26 16.92
N ASP A 463 36.27 10.76 17.45
CA ASP A 463 37.41 9.94 17.82
C ASP A 463 37.30 9.44 19.27
N PHE A 464 38.07 8.41 19.63
CA PHE A 464 38.04 7.84 21.00
C PHE A 464 38.49 8.86 22.05
N GLU A 465 39.48 9.69 21.70
CA GLU A 465 40.02 10.75 22.56
C GLU A 465 38.95 11.76 22.99
N ASP A 466 37.97 12.07 22.13
CA ASP A 466 36.90 13.02 22.46
C ASP A 466 36.07 12.55 23.67
N PHE A 467 35.85 11.23 23.78
CA PHE A 467 35.14 10.62 24.92
C PHE A 467 36.02 10.54 26.16
N ALA A 468 37.30 10.18 25.99
CA ALA A 468 38.26 10.11 27.09
C ALA A 468 38.49 11.49 27.74
N ASP A 469 38.59 12.54 26.93
CA ASP A 469 38.79 13.92 27.39
C ASP A 469 37.52 14.52 28.00
N SER A 470 36.34 14.03 27.60
CA SER A 470 35.04 14.44 28.15
C SER A 470 34.64 13.67 29.40
N ALA A 471 35.43 12.69 29.83
CA ALA A 471 35.17 11.94 31.06
C ALA A 471 35.27 12.83 32.30
N GLY A 472 34.47 12.51 33.32
CA GLY A 472 34.53 13.21 34.61
C GLY A 472 35.88 13.05 35.31
N PRO A 473 36.12 13.76 36.42
CA PRO A 473 37.36 13.65 37.19
C PRO A 473 37.68 12.23 37.71
N ASP A 474 36.67 11.37 37.76
CA ASP A 474 36.74 9.96 38.11
C ASP A 474 37.03 9.03 36.92
N GLY A 475 37.19 9.59 35.72
CA GLY A 475 37.45 8.86 34.48
C GLY A 475 36.21 8.23 33.85
N VAL A 476 35.01 8.62 34.28
CA VAL A 476 33.74 8.09 33.78
C VAL A 476 33.01 9.14 32.92
N TYR A 477 32.77 8.79 31.67
CA TYR A 477 31.94 9.51 30.72
C TYR A 477 30.45 9.35 31.06
N ARG A 478 29.78 10.49 31.24
CA ARG A 478 28.34 10.59 31.56
C ARG A 478 27.58 11.50 30.59
N GLY A 479 28.12 11.68 29.38
CA GLY A 479 27.61 12.60 28.37
C GLY A 479 28.52 13.83 28.20
N PHE A 480 28.33 14.56 27.10
CA PHE A 480 29.02 15.82 26.87
C PHE A 480 28.42 16.93 27.74
N SER A 481 29.29 17.65 28.46
CA SER A 481 28.91 18.74 29.36
C SER A 481 28.62 20.06 28.66
#